data_AF-A0A959Y443-F1
#
_entry.id   AF-A0A959Y443-F1
#
_cell.length_a   1.000
_cell.length_b   1.000
_cell.length_c   1.000
_cell.angle_alpha   90.00
_cell.angle_beta   90.00
_cell.angle_gamma   90.00
#
_symmetry.space_group_name_H-M   'P 1'
#
loop_
_entity.id
_entity.type
_entity.pdbx_description
1 polymer ?
#
loop_
_entity_poly.entity_id
_entity_poly.type
_entity_poly.pdbx_seq_one_letter_code
_entity_poly.pdbx_strand_id
1 'polypeptide(L)'
;ASTTAEEQRILRGIVKFGNIEVRQIMRPRMEVTAFNKELSFADLLPAIIDSGYSRVPVYEETMDRVVGVLHIKDVLPHMYSPGFDWHTQLRDPYFVPEGQQRDDLLTEFKA
;
A
#
# COMPACT_ATOMS: atom_id res chain seq x y z
N ALA A 1 -8.62 -43.77 -14.24
CA ALA A 1 -8.01 -43.14 -15.43
C ALA A 1 -6.77 -42.39 -14.96
N SER A 2 -5.61 -42.60 -15.60
CA SER A 2 -4.38 -41.90 -15.22
C SER A 2 -4.38 -40.51 -15.85
N THR A 3 -4.51 -39.48 -15.02
CA THR A 3 -4.40 -38.07 -15.43
C THR A 3 -3.04 -37.83 -16.07
N THR A 4 -3.02 -37.17 -17.23
CA THR A 4 -1.80 -36.88 -17.97
C THR A 4 -0.93 -35.84 -17.24
N ALA A 5 0.38 -35.81 -17.54
CA ALA A 5 1.30 -34.87 -16.90
C ALA A 5 0.92 -33.39 -17.13
N GLU A 6 0.25 -33.10 -18.25
CA GLU A 6 -0.23 -31.77 -18.62
C GLU A 6 -1.47 -31.37 -17.83
N GLU A 7 -2.48 -32.26 -17.74
CA GLU A 7 -3.64 -32.07 -16.88
C GLU A 7 -3.23 -31.89 -15.40
N GLN A 8 -2.24 -32.65 -14.93
CA GLN A 8 -1.72 -32.44 -13.58
C GLN A 8 -0.99 -31.10 -13.41
N ARG A 9 -0.33 -30.58 -14.45
CA ARG A 9 0.32 -29.25 -14.41
C ARG A 9 -0.73 -28.14 -14.39
N ILE A 10 -1.78 -28.26 -15.20
CA ILE A 10 -2.91 -27.32 -15.22
C ILE A 10 -3.64 -27.34 -13.86
N LEU A 11 -3.95 -28.53 -13.32
CA LEU A 11 -4.56 -28.68 -11.99
C LEU A 11 -3.69 -28.09 -10.87
N ARG A 12 -2.37 -28.32 -10.89
CA ARG A 12 -1.44 -27.69 -9.94
C ARG A 12 -1.41 -26.16 -10.09
N GLY A 13 -1.55 -25.64 -11.31
CA GLY A 13 -1.67 -24.21 -11.58
C GLY A 13 -2.96 -23.61 -10.98
N ILE A 14 -4.09 -24.29 -11.15
CA ILE A 14 -5.39 -23.89 -10.60
C ILE A 14 -5.37 -23.92 -9.07
N VAL A 15 -4.85 -25.00 -8.47
CA VAL A 15 -4.76 -25.14 -6.99
C VAL A 15 -3.82 -24.09 -6.38
N LYS A 16 -2.71 -23.76 -7.05
CA LYS A 16 -1.82 -22.67 -6.60
C LYS A 16 -2.44 -21.27 -6.77
N PHE A 17 -3.43 -21.12 -7.64
CA PHE A 17 -4.02 -19.82 -7.94
C PHE A 17 -4.88 -19.28 -6.78
N GLY A 18 -5.48 -20.15 -5.97
CA GLY A 18 -6.43 -19.79 -4.92
C GLY A 18 -5.89 -19.83 -3.48
N ASN A 19 -4.57 -19.81 -3.28
CA ASN A 19 -3.99 -19.97 -1.94
C ASN A 19 -2.77 -19.05 -1.68
N ILE A 20 -2.83 -17.82 -2.19
CA ILE A 20 -1.82 -16.79 -1.93
C ILE A 20 -2.38 -15.83 -0.89
N GLU A 21 -1.78 -15.85 0.29
CA GLU A 21 -2.13 -14.93 1.37
C GLU A 21 -1.46 -13.57 1.19
N VAL A 22 -2.06 -12.51 1.76
CA VAL A 22 -1.54 -11.14 1.73
C VAL A 22 -0.08 -11.07 2.20
N ARG A 23 0.29 -11.81 3.25
CA ARG A 23 1.69 -11.85 3.74
C ARG A 23 2.71 -12.25 2.70
N GLN A 24 2.32 -12.99 1.66
CA GLN A 24 3.22 -13.47 0.61
C GLN A 24 3.46 -12.43 -0.49
N ILE A 25 2.62 -11.40 -0.57
CA ILE A 25 2.68 -10.35 -1.62
C ILE A 25 2.91 -8.94 -1.05
N MET A 26 2.80 -8.75 0.26
CA MET A 26 3.02 -7.46 0.91
C MET A 26 4.50 -7.05 0.90
N ARG A 27 4.75 -5.74 1.00
CA ARG A 27 6.10 -5.21 1.23
C ARG A 27 6.44 -5.36 2.72
N PRO A 28 7.60 -5.95 3.08
CA PRO A 28 8.01 -6.03 4.48
C PRO A 28 8.10 -4.65 5.11
N ARG A 29 7.71 -4.52 6.38
CA ARG A 29 7.69 -3.23 7.11
C ARG A 29 9.00 -2.44 6.99
N MET A 30 10.14 -3.11 7.08
CA MET A 30 11.46 -2.48 7.01
C MET A 30 11.77 -1.85 5.65
N GLU A 31 11.01 -2.21 4.61
CA GLU A 31 11.15 -1.70 3.25
C GLU A 31 10.01 -0.74 2.86
N VAL A 32 9.13 -0.38 3.80
CA VAL A 32 8.04 0.57 3.55
C VAL A 32 8.56 1.99 3.73
N THR A 33 8.47 2.79 2.66
CA THR A 33 8.59 4.24 2.76
C THR A 33 7.31 4.81 3.34
N ALA A 34 7.42 5.61 4.40
CA ALA A 34 6.31 6.27 5.07
C ALA A 34 6.75 7.64 5.60
N PHE A 35 5.79 8.55 5.76
CA PHE A 35 6.07 9.89 6.28
C PHE A 35 5.56 10.03 7.71
N ASN A 36 6.33 10.71 8.55
CA ASN A 36 5.87 11.11 9.88
C ASN A 36 4.85 12.25 9.71
N LYS A 37 3.74 12.19 10.43
CA LYS A 37 2.73 13.26 10.50
C LYS A 37 3.34 14.61 10.88
N GLU A 38 4.38 14.64 11.69
CA GLU A 38 5.03 15.88 12.11
C GLU A 38 5.92 16.51 11.02
N LEU A 39 6.05 15.86 9.85
CA LEU A 39 6.85 16.38 8.74
C LEU A 39 6.26 17.70 8.21
N SER A 40 7.11 18.73 8.14
CA SER A 40 6.70 20.02 7.61
C SER A 40 6.36 19.91 6.12
N PHE A 41 5.49 20.80 5.62
CA PHE A 41 5.17 20.80 4.20
C PHE A 41 6.41 21.08 3.31
N ALA A 42 7.36 21.87 3.82
CA ALA A 42 8.61 22.18 3.14
C ALA A 42 9.52 20.94 3.00
N ASP A 43 9.55 20.07 4.01
CA ASP A 43 10.34 18.84 4.00
C ASP A 43 9.62 17.68 3.30
N LEU A 44 8.29 17.73 3.25
CA LEU A 44 7.46 16.73 2.58
C LEU A 44 7.72 16.68 1.06
N LEU A 45 7.82 17.83 0.39
CA LEU A 45 7.98 17.87 -1.07
C LEU A 45 9.29 17.20 -1.55
N PRO A 46 10.48 17.47 -0.95
CA PRO A 46 11.68 16.71 -1.25
C PRO A 46 11.53 15.21 -0.97
N ALA A 47 10.93 14.84 0.17
CA ALA A 47 10.74 13.44 0.55
C ALA A 47 9.82 12.69 -0.43
N ILE A 48 8.79 13.36 -0.95
CA ILE A 48 7.91 12.85 -2.00
C ILE A 48 8.72 12.51 -3.27
N ILE A 49 9.56 13.43 -3.72
CA ILE A 49 10.35 13.27 -4.95
C ILE A 49 11.34 12.11 -4.80
N ASP A 50 12.01 12.02 -3.65
CA ASP A 50 12.96 10.94 -3.34
C ASP A 50 12.27 9.57 -3.23
N SER A 51 11.04 9.52 -2.71
CA SER A 51 10.32 8.26 -2.50
C SER A 51 9.97 7.51 -3.79
N GLY A 52 9.64 8.23 -4.87
CA GLY A 52 9.17 7.63 -6.13
C GLY A 52 7.81 6.91 -6.06
N TYR A 53 7.06 7.00 -4.96
CA TYR A 53 5.78 6.31 -4.77
C TYR A 53 4.58 7.25 -4.99
N SER A 54 3.50 6.72 -5.58
CA SER A 54 2.25 7.47 -5.77
C SER A 54 1.41 7.58 -4.50
N ARG A 55 1.59 6.65 -3.56
CA ARG A 55 0.86 6.57 -2.29
C ARG A 55 1.82 6.19 -1.19
N VAL A 56 1.76 6.93 -0.08
CA VAL A 56 2.69 6.76 1.04
C VAL A 56 1.88 6.75 2.35
N PRO A 57 2.04 5.72 3.21
CA PRO A 57 1.47 5.72 4.55
C PRO A 57 2.01 6.88 5.38
N VAL A 58 1.16 7.45 6.23
CA VAL A 58 1.52 8.50 7.16
C VAL A 58 1.28 8.00 8.57
N TYR A 59 2.29 8.09 9.43
CA TYR A 59 2.28 7.56 10.78
C TYR A 59 2.47 8.66 11.83
N GLU A 60 2.04 8.39 13.06
CA GLU A 60 2.20 9.27 14.22
C GLU A 60 2.93 8.51 15.31
N GLU A 61 3.98 9.10 15.90
CA GLU A 61 4.88 8.49 16.91
C GLU A 61 5.69 7.30 16.38
N THR A 62 5.03 6.25 15.88
CA THR A 62 5.63 5.02 15.37
C THR A 62 4.88 4.49 14.16
N MET A 63 5.56 3.65 13.37
CA MET A 63 4.97 2.97 12.20
C MET A 63 3.81 2.03 12.55
N ASP A 64 3.59 1.69 13.83
CA ASP A 64 2.42 0.92 14.27
C ASP A 64 1.13 1.74 14.26
N ARG A 65 1.25 3.08 14.26
CA ARG A 65 0.13 4.00 14.27
C ARG A 65 0.07 4.77 12.95
N VAL A 66 -0.38 4.07 11.92
CA VAL A 66 -0.69 4.70 10.62
C VAL A 66 -2.00 5.48 10.76
N VAL A 67 -1.93 6.79 10.57
CA VAL A 67 -3.05 7.73 10.70
C VAL A 67 -3.69 8.08 9.36
N GLY A 68 -3.05 7.72 8.25
CA GLY A 68 -3.59 7.97 6.92
C GLY A 68 -2.72 7.45 5.78
N VAL A 69 -3.25 7.55 4.56
CA VAL A 69 -2.51 7.32 3.32
C VAL A 69 -2.52 8.60 2.51
N LEU A 70 -1.34 9.12 2.20
CA LEU A 70 -1.17 10.29 1.37
C LEU A 70 -1.10 9.90 -0.09
N HIS A 71 -2.00 10.44 -0.90
CA HIS A 71 -1.89 10.38 -2.35
C HIS A 71 -1.07 11.57 -2.83
N ILE A 72 0.12 11.31 -3.38
CA ILE A 72 1.07 12.37 -3.74
C ILE A 72 0.48 13.35 -4.75
N LYS A 73 -0.28 12.85 -5.73
CA LYS A 73 -0.94 13.67 -6.74
C LYS A 73 -1.90 14.72 -6.17
N ASP A 74 -2.45 14.49 -4.97
CA ASP A 74 -3.40 15.40 -4.32
C ASP A 74 -2.65 16.55 -3.61
N VAL A 75 -1.34 16.40 -3.39
CA VAL A 75 -0.45 17.42 -2.81
C VAL A 75 0.16 18.34 -3.87
N LEU A 76 0.48 17.80 -5.05
CA LEU A 76 1.16 18.55 -6.12
C LEU A 76 0.50 19.90 -6.49
N PRO A 77 -0.84 20.04 -6.56
CA PRO A 77 -1.48 21.32 -6.85
C PRO A 77 -1.18 22.42 -5.82
N HIS A 78 -0.78 22.04 -4.61
CA HIS A 78 -0.53 22.95 -3.49
C HIS A 78 0.95 23.23 -3.25
N MET A 79 1.86 22.72 -4.10
CA MET A 79 3.31 22.80 -3.87
C MET A 79 3.88 24.22 -3.77
N TYR A 80 3.18 25.22 -4.29
CA TYR A 80 3.55 26.64 -4.21
C TYR A 80 2.70 27.44 -3.22
N SER A 81 1.88 26.77 -2.40
CA SER A 81 1.02 27.40 -1.40
C SER A 81 1.70 27.35 -0.02
N PRO A 82 2.41 28.42 0.39
CA PRO A 82 3.04 28.44 1.71
C PRO A 82 1.99 28.32 2.81
N GLY A 83 2.27 27.47 3.81
CA GLY A 83 1.35 27.22 4.92
C GLY A 83 0.19 26.27 4.60
N PHE A 84 0.24 25.57 3.45
CA PHE A 84 -0.72 24.52 3.15
C PHE A 84 -0.67 23.40 4.21
N ASP A 85 -1.81 23.11 4.80
CA ASP A 85 -1.98 21.99 5.70
C ASP A 85 -2.20 20.70 4.89
N TRP A 86 -1.12 19.97 4.62
CA TRP A 86 -1.19 18.77 3.82
C TRP A 86 -1.95 17.62 4.50
N HIS A 87 -2.18 17.69 5.81
CA HIS A 87 -2.97 16.71 6.54
C HIS A 87 -4.41 16.62 6.05
N THR A 88 -4.95 17.69 5.45
CA THR A 88 -6.31 17.67 4.88
C THR A 88 -6.43 16.75 3.66
N GLN A 89 -5.31 16.28 3.10
CA GLN A 89 -5.27 15.34 1.97
C GLN A 89 -5.08 13.89 2.41
N LEU A 90 -4.99 13.62 3.71
CA LEU A 90 -4.92 12.27 4.24
C LEU A 90 -6.24 11.55 4.02
N ARG A 91 -6.14 10.32 3.53
CA ARG A 91 -7.26 9.39 3.41
C ARG A 91 -7.18 8.36 4.52
N ASP A 92 -8.33 7.90 5.00
CA ASP A 92 -8.40 6.86 6.01
C ASP A 92 -7.63 5.61 5.55
N PRO A 93 -6.79 5.04 6.42
CA PRO A 93 -6.08 3.81 6.10
C PRO A 93 -7.04 2.62 6.07
N TYR A 94 -6.82 1.70 5.14
CA TYR A 94 -7.52 0.43 5.08
C TYR A 94 -6.61 -0.68 5.58
N PHE A 95 -7.06 -1.42 6.59
CA PHE A 95 -6.26 -2.49 7.22
C PHE A 95 -6.79 -3.86 6.83
N VAL A 96 -5.87 -4.76 6.54
CA VAL A 96 -6.16 -6.13 6.11
C VAL A 96 -5.38 -7.14 6.96
N PRO A 97 -5.97 -8.28 7.32
CA PRO A 97 -5.24 -9.36 7.97
C PRO A 97 -4.18 -9.97 7.05
N GLU A 98 -3.02 -10.34 7.60
CA GLU A 98 -1.95 -11.00 6.86
C GLU A 98 -2.35 -12.33 6.20
N GLY A 99 -3.27 -13.06 6.82
CA GLY A 99 -3.79 -14.34 6.34
C GLY A 99 -4.97 -14.22 5.36
N GLN A 100 -5.42 -13.00 5.02
CA GLN A 100 -6.46 -12.80 4.01
C GLN A 100 -5.97 -13.31 2.64
N GLN A 101 -6.88 -13.84 1.82
CA GLN A 101 -6.54 -14.28 0.47
C GLN A 101 -6.38 -13.08 -0.46
N ARG A 102 -5.39 -13.14 -1.37
CA ARG A 102 -5.15 -12.11 -2.38
C ARG A 102 -6.40 -11.78 -3.20
N ASP A 103 -7.19 -12.79 -3.56
CA ASP A 103 -8.33 -12.62 -4.46
C ASP A 103 -9.49 -11.87 -3.75
N ASP A 104 -9.64 -12.07 -2.44
CA ASP A 104 -10.56 -11.30 -1.60
C ASP A 104 -10.08 -9.85 -1.52
N LEU A 105 -8.80 -9.63 -1.23
CA LEU A 105 -8.19 -8.28 -1.20
C LEU A 105 -8.33 -7.55 -2.55
N LEU A 106 -8.13 -8.26 -3.66
CA LEU A 106 -8.30 -7.68 -5.00
C LEU A 106 -9.76 -7.27 -5.28
N THR A 107 -10.72 -8.01 -4.72
CA THR A 107 -12.14 -7.69 -4.85
C THR A 107 -12.49 -6.45 -4.02
N GLU A 108 -12.00 -6.37 -2.79
CA GLU A 108 -12.14 -5.18 -1.93
C GLU A 108 -11.49 -3.94 -2.55
N PHE A 109 -10.33 -4.07 -3.19
CA PHE A 109 -9.67 -2.95 -3.87
C PHE A 109 -10.41 -2.39 -5.09
N LYS A 110 -11.29 -3.18 -5.72
CA LYS A 110 -12.06 -2.77 -6.91
C LYS A 110 -13.41 -2.15 -6.55
N ALA A 111 -13.90 -2.41 -5.35
CA ALA A 111 -15.17 -1.87 -4.83
C ALA A 111 -15.04 -0.38 -4.56
#